data_AF-A0A6G3ZDH6-F1
#
_entry.id   AF-A0A6G3ZDH6-F1
#
_cell.length_a   1.000
_cell.length_b   1.000
_cell.length_c   1.000
_cell.angle_alpha   90.00
_cell.angle_beta   90.00
_cell.angle_gamma   90.00
#
_symmetry.space_group_name_H-M   'P 1'
#
loop_
_entity.id
_entity.type
_entity.pdbx_description
1 polymer ?
#
loop_
_entity_poly.entity_id
_entity_poly.type
_entity_poly.pdbx_seq_one_letter_code
_entity_poly.pdbx_strand_id
1 'polypeptide(L)' 'ASSGSGSGQDGASGAIACAAYTFSVNQLQGTPSWILFDAESTILAKWFGHKSEAEMTALVNQVLEPVGR' A
#
# COMPACT_ATOMS: atom_id res chain seq x y z
N ALA A 1 26.40 -16.05 -42.28
CA ALA A 1 24.97 -15.72 -42.10
C ALA A 1 24.36 -16.85 -41.28
N SER A 2 23.66 -16.64 -40.16
CA SER A 2 23.03 -15.44 -39.64
C SER A 2 22.88 -15.62 -38.13
N SER A 3 23.33 -14.61 -37.40
CA SER A 3 23.01 -14.31 -36.01
C SER A 3 21.50 -14.13 -35.83
N GLY A 4 20.91 -14.78 -34.82
CA GLY A 4 19.55 -14.55 -34.36
C GLY A 4 19.57 -14.06 -32.91
N SER A 5 19.70 -12.75 -32.75
CA SER A 5 19.59 -12.06 -31.46
C SER A 5 18.13 -12.02 -31.03
N GLY A 6 17.78 -12.79 -29.99
CA GLY A 6 16.49 -12.71 -29.31
C GLY A 6 16.61 -11.90 -28.04
N SER A 7 16.54 -10.57 -28.13
CA SER A 7 16.34 -9.70 -26.98
C SER A 7 14.87 -9.74 -26.56
N GLY A 8 14.53 -10.66 -25.66
CA GLY A 8 13.30 -10.55 -24.88
C GLY A 8 13.45 -9.38 -23.92
N GLN A 9 12.76 -8.27 -24.22
CA GLN A 9 12.62 -7.17 -23.27
C GLN A 9 11.66 -7.63 -22.16
N ASP A 10 12.23 -7.97 -21.00
CA ASP A 10 11.50 -8.26 -19.77
C ASP A 10 10.84 -6.96 -19.24
N GLY A 11 9.69 -6.60 -19.80
CA GLY A 11 8.87 -5.45 -19.44
C GLY A 11 8.16 -5.54 -18.09
N ALA A 12 8.69 -6.32 -17.13
CA ALA A 12 8.07 -6.55 -15.82
C ALA A 12 8.89 -6.02 -14.63
N SER A 13 10.09 -5.46 -14.86
CA SER A 13 11.00 -5.11 -13.76
C SER A 13 10.73 -3.75 -13.09
N GLY A 14 10.00 -2.83 -13.74
CA GLY A 14 9.81 -1.47 -13.24
C GLY A 14 8.68 -1.31 -12.20
N ALA A 15 7.58 -2.05 -12.37
CA ALA A 15 6.40 -1.91 -11.51
C ALA A 15 6.62 -2.47 -10.09
N ILE A 16 7.37 -3.57 -9.97
CA ILE A 16 7.66 -4.21 -8.67
C ILE A 16 8.66 -3.38 -7.85
N ALA A 17 9.60 -2.69 -8.50
CA ALA A 17 10.54 -1.80 -7.83
C ALA A 17 9.85 -0.58 -7.17
N CYS A 18 8.84 -0.01 -7.84
CA CYS A 18 8.05 1.11 -7.30
C CYS A 18 7.18 0.69 -6.10
N ALA A 19 6.58 -0.50 -6.18
CA ALA A 19 5.84 -1.08 -5.04
C ALA A 19 6.79 -1.33 -3.86
N ALA A 20 7.94 -1.97 -4.08
CA ALA A 20 8.93 -2.25 -3.05
C ALA A 20 9.49 -0.97 -2.38
N TYR A 21 9.68 0.12 -3.14
CA TYR A 21 10.08 1.41 -2.58
C TYR A 21 9.01 1.99 -1.64
N THR A 22 7.74 1.90 -2.02
CA THR A 22 6.61 2.32 -1.17
C THR A 22 6.57 1.52 0.15
N PHE A 23 6.81 0.21 0.12
CA PHE A 23 6.85 -0.60 1.36
C PHE A 23 8.06 -0.27 2.24
N SER A 24 9.24 -0.12 1.63
CA SER A 24 10.51 0.13 2.32
C SER A 24 10.54 1.51 2.99
N VAL A 25 10.04 2.55 2.30
CA VAL A 25 10.06 3.93 2.79
C VAL A 25 8.96 4.19 3.82
N ASN A 26 7.79 3.54 3.69
CA ASN A 26 6.66 3.78 4.59
C ASN A 26 6.70 2.98 5.91
N GLN A 27 7.76 2.19 6.15
CA GLN A 27 7.94 1.35 7.34
C GLN A 27 6.72 0.43 7.61
N LEU A 28 6.12 -0.12 6.56
CA LEU A 28 4.95 -0.98 6.71
C LEU A 28 5.41 -2.31 7.33
N GLN A 29 5.02 -2.57 8.57
CA GLN A 29 5.55 -3.68 9.38
C GLN A 29 5.02 -5.07 8.98
N GLY A 30 4.16 -5.16 7.96
CA GLY A 30 3.65 -6.42 7.43
C GLY A 30 2.50 -6.27 6.44
N THR A 31 2.07 -7.39 5.87
CA THR A 31 0.90 -7.48 4.97
C THR A 31 -0.23 -8.30 5.63
N PRO A 32 -1.51 -8.02 5.32
CA PRO A 32 -2.00 -6.82 4.62
C PRO A 32 -1.78 -5.53 5.45
N SER A 33 -1.75 -4.40 4.76
CA SER A 33 -1.62 -3.06 5.34
C SER A 33 -2.85 -2.23 4.99
N TRP A 34 -3.32 -1.43 5.95
CA TRP A 34 -4.48 -0.56 5.81
C TRP A 34 -4.05 0.88 6.14
N ILE A 35 -4.25 1.80 5.22
CA ILE A 35 -3.86 3.21 5.38
C ILE A 35 -5.06 4.06 5.03
N LEU A 36 -5.44 4.94 5.96
CA LEU A 36 -6.53 5.90 5.78
C LEU A 36 -5.94 7.25 5.39
N PHE A 37 -6.44 7.81 4.29
CA PHE A 37 -6.05 9.13 3.78
C PHE A 37 -7.24 10.09 3.84
N ASP A 38 -6.98 11.39 3.98
CA ASP A 38 -7.95 12.44 3.67
C ASP A 38 -8.00 12.76 2.17
N ALA A 39 -8.82 13.74 1.79
CA ALA A 39 -8.98 14.16 0.40
C ALA A 39 -7.70 14.80 -0.19
N GLU A 40 -6.83 15.33 0.67
CA GLU A 40 -5.56 15.97 0.32
C GLU A 40 -4.39 14.96 0.29
N SER A 41 -4.66 13.66 0.43
CA SER A 41 -3.67 12.59 0.51
C SER A 41 -2.76 12.65 1.76
N THR A 42 -3.21 13.32 2.82
CA THR A 42 -2.58 13.24 4.15
C THR A 42 -2.96 11.92 4.80
N ILE A 43 -2.01 11.27 5.47
CA ILE A 43 -2.28 10.03 6.19
C ILE A 43 -2.93 10.35 7.54
N LEU A 44 -4.15 9.86 7.76
CA LEU A 44 -4.89 9.99 9.02
C LEU A 44 -4.59 8.85 9.99
N ALA A 45 -4.45 7.61 9.48
CA ALA A 45 -4.19 6.43 10.30
C ALA A 45 -3.55 5.28 9.50
N LYS A 46 -2.90 4.35 10.22
CA LYS A 46 -2.24 3.15 9.66
C LYS A 46 -2.50 1.94 10.55
N TRP A 47 -2.82 0.81 9.96
CA TRP A 47 -2.96 -0.48 10.64
C TRP A 47 -2.34 -1.61 9.84
N PHE A 48 -1.80 -2.61 10.54
CA PHE A 48 -1.08 -3.74 9.95
C PHE A 48 -1.71 -5.07 10.31
N GLY A 49 -1.48 -6.07 9.45
CA GLY A 49 -1.95 -7.43 9.64
C GLY A 49 -3.40 -7.65 9.21
N HIS A 50 -3.80 -8.92 9.28
CA HIS A 50 -5.17 -9.33 8.96
C HIS A 50 -6.17 -8.69 9.93
N LYS A 51 -7.24 -8.15 9.36
CA LYS A 51 -8.36 -7.54 10.09
C LYS A 51 -9.65 -7.98 9.44
N SER A 52 -10.65 -8.22 10.27
CA SER A 52 -12.02 -8.43 9.77
C SER A 52 -12.61 -7.12 9.26
N GLU A 53 -13.65 -7.20 8.44
CA GLU A 53 -14.40 -6.02 8.00
C GLU A 53 -14.93 -5.23 9.20
N ALA A 54 -15.57 -5.91 10.17
CA ALA A 54 -16.12 -5.28 11.36
C ALA A 54 -15.05 -4.55 12.20
N GLU A 55 -13.87 -5.13 12.33
CA GLU A 55 -12.72 -4.49 12.99
C GLU A 55 -12.28 -3.23 12.23
N MET A 56 -12.14 -3.31 10.91
CA MET A 56 -11.77 -2.16 10.08
C MET A 56 -12.82 -1.04 10.14
N THR A 57 -14.11 -1.36 10.11
CA THR A 57 -15.19 -0.39 10.27
C THR A 57 -15.08 0.35 11.60
N ALA A 58 -14.85 -0.37 12.70
CA ALA A 58 -14.68 0.24 14.02
C ALA A 58 -13.45 1.17 14.06
N LEU A 59 -12.33 0.74 13.48
CA LEU A 59 -11.09 1.53 13.43
C LEU A 59 -11.25 2.80 12.59
N VAL A 60 -11.94 2.73 11.45
CA VAL A 60 -12.21 3.90 10.61
C VAL A 60 -13.14 4.87 11.34
N ASN A 61 -14.22 4.37 11.96
CA ASN A 61 -15.15 5.22 12.69
C ASN A 61 -14.48 5.93 13.89
N GLN A 62 -13.53 5.28 14.57
CA GLN A 62 -12.75 5.92 15.65
C GLN A 62 -11.93 7.13 15.16
N VAL A 63 -11.48 7.10 13.90
CA VAL A 63 -10.70 8.20 13.32
C VAL A 63 -11.62 9.30 12.80
N LEU A 64 -12.76 8.92 12.20
CA LEU A 64 -13.66 9.86 11.53
C LEU A 64 -14.67 10.53 12.46
N GLU A 65 -15.10 9.85 13.52
CA GLU A 65 -16.04 10.39 14.51
C GLU A 65 -15.25 10.98 15.68
N PRO A 66 -15.08 12.31 15.78
CA PRO A 66 -14.42 12.91 16.91
C PRO A 66 -15.32 12.71 18.12
N VAL A 67 -14.77 12.19 19.22
CA VAL A 67 -15.42 12.26 20.52
C VAL A 67 -15.64 13.74 20.87
N GLY A 68 -16.86 14.24 20.61
CA GLY A 68 -17.36 15.55 21.05
C GLY A 68 -16.67 16.77 20.45
N ARG A 69 -17.36 17.48 19.55
CA ARG A 69 -17.22 18.93 19.38
C ARG A 69 -18.58 19.59 19.48
#